data_AF-A0A357T3V8-F1
#
_entry.id   AF-A0A357T3V8-F1
#
_cell.length_a   1.000
_cell.length_b   1.000
_cell.length_c   1.000
_cell.angle_alpha   90.00
_cell.angle_beta   90.00
_cell.angle_gamma   90.00
#
_symmetry.space_group_name_H-M   'P 1'
#
loop_
_entity.id
_entity.type
_entity.pdbx_description
1 polymer ?
#
loop_
_entity_poly.entity_id
_entity_poly.type
_entity_poly.pdbx_seq_one_letter_code
_entity_poly.pdbx_strand_id
1 'polypeptide(L)'
;MLRRRWWQDLQRIIPAQVLFVLGSLQNYGFEAYLVGGAPRDLLLSKRPQDWDVTTNASPDRVRGSFERTLSLGEKFGTIQVLINDYQVEVTTFRREGEYSDGRRPDRVEFTSSLSEDLSRRDFTIN
;
A
#
# COMPACT_ATOMS: atom_id res chain seq x y z
N MET A 1 -4.00 23.10 15.27
CA MET A 1 -5.04 22.35 16.01
C MET A 1 -5.97 21.51 15.11
N LEU A 2 -6.24 21.91 13.86
CA LEU A 2 -7.13 21.16 12.93
C LEU A 2 -6.58 19.81 12.42
N ARG A 3 -5.26 19.63 12.34
CA ARG A 3 -4.63 18.39 11.80
C ARG A 3 -4.91 17.13 12.63
N ARG A 4 -5.01 17.22 13.96
CA ARG A 4 -5.19 16.05 14.83
C ARG A 4 -6.63 15.51 14.80
N ARG A 5 -7.62 16.38 14.73
CA ARG A 5 -9.05 15.99 14.73
C ARG A 5 -9.44 15.34 13.41
N TRP A 6 -9.00 15.93 12.31
CA TRP A 6 -9.26 15.43 10.96
C TRP A 6 -8.67 14.02 10.74
N TRP A 7 -7.45 13.74 11.21
CA TRP A 7 -6.87 12.40 11.16
C TRP A 7 -7.64 11.36 12.00
N GLN A 8 -8.09 11.75 13.21
CA GLN A 8 -8.90 10.87 14.05
C GLN A 8 -10.24 10.53 13.41
N ASP A 9 -10.86 11.49 12.73
CA ASP A 9 -12.12 11.26 12.02
C ASP A 9 -11.93 10.37 10.79
N LEU A 10 -10.83 10.53 10.05
CA LEU A 10 -10.48 9.65 8.93
C LEU A 10 -10.19 8.22 9.38
N GLN A 11 -9.51 8.02 10.50
CA GLN A 11 -9.22 6.69 11.04
C GLN A 11 -10.49 5.88 11.32
N ARG A 12 -11.62 6.52 11.59
CA ARG A 12 -12.92 5.82 11.77
C ARG A 12 -13.47 5.25 10.47
N ILE A 13 -13.03 5.74 9.32
CA ILE A 13 -13.45 5.28 7.99
C ILE A 13 -12.55 4.14 7.50
N ILE A 14 -11.29 4.13 7.93
CA ILE A 14 -10.33 3.10 7.54
C ILE A 14 -10.70 1.77 8.23
N PRO A 15 -10.86 0.67 7.48
CA PRO A 15 -11.12 -0.64 8.06
C PRO A 15 -10.03 -1.04 9.07
N ALA A 16 -10.45 -1.67 10.17
CA ALA A 16 -9.53 -2.10 11.24
C ALA A 16 -8.42 -3.04 10.73
N GLN A 17 -8.71 -3.83 9.70
CA GLN A 17 -7.78 -4.75 9.05
C GLN A 17 -6.67 -4.00 8.31
N VAL A 18 -6.98 -2.88 7.66
CA VAL A 18 -5.99 -2.03 6.98
C VAL A 18 -5.09 -1.35 8.03
N LEU A 19 -5.69 -0.83 9.11
CA LEU A 19 -4.93 -0.27 10.23
C LEU A 19 -4.02 -1.32 10.90
N PHE A 20 -4.51 -2.56 11.02
CA PHE A 20 -3.72 -3.69 11.53
C PHE A 20 -2.53 -3.98 10.62
N VAL A 21 -2.71 -4.05 9.30
CA VAL A 21 -1.60 -4.28 8.35
C VAL A 21 -0.54 -3.17 8.44
N LEU A 22 -0.96 -1.91 8.44
CA LEU A 22 -0.06 -0.76 8.62
C LEU A 22 0.72 -0.86 9.93
N GLY A 23 0.00 -1.10 11.05
CA GLY A 23 0.60 -1.20 12.38
C GLY A 23 1.56 -2.37 12.52
N SER A 24 1.21 -3.54 11.97
CA SER A 24 2.06 -4.73 12.01
C SER A 24 3.38 -4.50 11.27
N LEU A 25 3.35 -3.97 10.04
CA LEU A 25 4.57 -3.64 9.30
C LEU A 25 5.44 -2.62 10.05
N GLN A 26 4.81 -1.58 10.62
CA GLN A 26 5.51 -0.58 11.44
C GLN A 26 6.13 -1.18 12.70
N ASN A 27 5.45 -2.13 13.36
CA ASN A 27 5.96 -2.84 14.53
C ASN A 27 7.18 -3.73 14.19
N TYR A 28 7.26 -4.24 12.95
CA TYR A 28 8.44 -4.93 12.43
C TYR A 28 9.56 -3.98 11.98
N GLY A 29 9.39 -2.66 12.15
CA GLY A 29 10.38 -1.64 11.80
C GLY A 29 10.34 -1.21 10.33
N PHE A 30 9.29 -1.55 9.60
CA PHE A 30 9.12 -1.15 8.20
C PHE A 30 8.34 0.16 8.08
N GLU A 31 8.57 0.84 6.98
CA GLU A 31 7.70 1.91 6.53
C GLU A 31 6.45 1.31 5.89
N ALA A 32 5.27 1.85 6.20
CA ALA A 32 4.01 1.40 5.61
C ALA A 32 3.06 2.58 5.46
N TYR A 33 2.52 2.75 4.26
CA TYR A 33 1.69 3.90 3.89
C TYR A 33 0.46 3.48 3.10
N LEU A 34 -0.66 4.15 3.36
CA LEU A 34 -1.83 4.07 2.50
C LEU A 34 -1.59 4.90 1.24
N VAL A 35 -1.88 4.35 0.07
CA VAL A 35 -1.63 4.97 -1.24
C VAL A 35 -2.78 4.72 -2.22
N GLY A 36 -2.73 5.32 -3.41
CA GLY A 36 -3.69 5.09 -4.48
C GLY A 36 -4.95 5.92 -4.32
N GLY A 37 -6.09 5.33 -4.69
CA GLY A 37 -7.39 6.02 -4.65
C GLY A 37 -7.88 6.31 -3.23
N ALA A 38 -7.46 5.53 -2.22
CA ALA A 38 -8.00 5.66 -0.88
C ALA A 38 -7.67 7.01 -0.21
N PRO A 39 -6.41 7.49 -0.16
CA PRO A 39 -6.11 8.82 0.36
C PRO A 39 -6.89 9.94 -0.37
N ARG A 40 -7.00 9.85 -1.71
CA ARG A 40 -7.77 10.79 -2.53
C ARG A 40 -9.24 10.82 -2.14
N ASP A 41 -9.87 9.64 -2.05
CA ASP A 41 -11.30 9.54 -1.77
C ASP A 41 -11.61 10.01 -0.34
N LEU A 42 -10.75 9.69 0.63
CA LEU A 42 -10.83 10.22 2.00
C LEU A 42 -10.74 11.75 2.04
N LEU A 43 -9.81 12.35 1.28
CA LEU A 43 -9.70 13.81 1.13
C LEU A 43 -10.96 14.43 0.55
N LEU A 44 -11.65 13.73 -0.35
CA LEU A 44 -12.92 14.12 -0.93
C LEU A 44 -14.15 13.76 -0.07
N SER A 45 -13.95 13.28 1.16
CA SER A 45 -15.02 12.78 2.04
C SER A 45 -15.89 11.68 1.41
N LYS A 46 -15.31 10.90 0.49
CA LYS A 46 -15.91 9.71 -0.11
C LYS A 46 -15.42 8.46 0.62
N ARG A 47 -16.17 7.36 0.51
CA ARG A 47 -15.72 6.05 0.99
C ARG A 47 -14.83 5.40 -0.09
N PRO A 48 -13.56 5.08 0.22
CA PRO A 48 -12.73 4.29 -0.68
C PRO A 48 -13.35 2.92 -0.94
N GLN A 49 -13.15 2.41 -2.16
CA GLN A 49 -13.57 1.05 -2.54
C GLN A 49 -12.41 0.06 -2.38
N ASP A 50 -11.19 0.52 -2.68
CA ASP A 50 -9.96 -0.27 -2.61
C ASP A 50 -9.01 0.31 -1.56
N TRP A 51 -8.18 -0.55 -0.95
CA TRP A 51 -7.26 -0.18 0.13
C TRP A 51 -5.88 -0.76 -0.13
N ASP A 52 -4.98 0.08 -0.65
CA ASP A 52 -3.63 -0.32 -1.01
C ASP A 52 -2.61 0.22 0.00
N VAL A 53 -1.73 -0.66 0.44
CA VAL A 53 -0.59 -0.33 1.30
C VAL A 53 0.69 -0.47 0.50
N THR A 54 1.61 0.47 0.65
CA THR A 54 2.97 0.38 0.12
C THR A 54 3.98 0.33 1.26
N THR A 55 5.06 -0.43 1.13
CA THR A 55 6.06 -0.64 2.18
C THR A 55 7.49 -0.79 1.65
N ASN A 56 8.49 -0.42 2.45
CA ASN A 56 9.90 -0.73 2.13
C ASN A 56 10.29 -2.20 2.40
N ALA A 57 9.39 -3.00 2.98
CA ALA A 57 9.61 -4.43 3.17
C ALA A 57 9.58 -5.18 1.83
N SER A 58 10.51 -6.11 1.63
CA SER A 58 10.47 -7.01 0.46
C SER A 58 9.27 -7.97 0.54
N PRO A 59 8.83 -8.57 -0.59
CA PRO A 59 7.68 -9.49 -0.60
C PRO A 59 7.82 -10.66 0.39
N ASP A 60 9.03 -11.24 0.53
CA ASP A 60 9.33 -12.26 1.53
C ASP A 60 9.14 -11.77 2.96
N ARG A 61 9.58 -10.53 3.25
CA ARG A 61 9.45 -9.93 4.58
C ARG A 61 7.99 -9.59 4.90
N VAL A 62 7.21 -9.16 3.91
CA VAL A 62 5.76 -9.00 4.05
C VAL A 62 5.12 -10.35 4.36
N ARG A 63 5.40 -11.40 3.58
CA ARG A 63 4.89 -12.76 3.85
C ARG A 63 5.24 -13.24 5.26
N GLY A 64 6.48 -13.03 5.70
CA GLY A 64 6.92 -13.42 7.04
C GLY A 64 6.31 -12.60 8.19
N SER A 65 5.66 -11.48 7.90
CA SER A 65 5.04 -10.60 8.90
C SER A 65 3.58 -10.94 9.19
N PHE A 66 2.97 -11.84 8.41
CA PHE A 66 1.54 -12.17 8.51
C PHE A 66 1.29 -13.68 8.40
N GLU A 67 0.27 -14.16 9.11
CA GLU A 67 -0.08 -15.60 9.14
C GLU A 67 -0.60 -16.11 7.79
N ARG A 68 -1.39 -15.30 7.08
CA ARG A 68 -2.04 -15.69 5.82
C ARG A 68 -1.80 -14.64 4.75
N THR A 69 -1.19 -15.07 3.64
CA THR A 69 -0.90 -14.23 2.47
C THR A 69 -1.08 -14.98 1.16
N LEU A 70 -1.30 -14.25 0.07
CA LEU A 70 -1.30 -14.77 -1.29
C LEU A 70 -0.27 -14.00 -2.14
N SER A 71 0.55 -14.72 -2.90
CA SER A 71 1.61 -14.17 -3.77
C SER A 71 1.10 -13.75 -5.16
N LEU A 72 -0.15 -13.30 -5.27
CA LEU A 72 -0.71 -12.83 -6.54
C LEU A 72 -0.04 -11.50 -6.90
N GLY A 73 0.88 -11.52 -7.88
CA GLY A 73 1.63 -10.34 -8.29
C GLY A 73 2.97 -10.16 -7.61
N GLU A 74 3.50 -11.19 -6.94
CA GLU A 74 4.81 -11.12 -6.24
C GLU A 74 5.96 -10.75 -7.18
N LYS A 75 5.89 -11.15 -8.46
CA LYS A 75 6.87 -10.72 -9.50
C LYS A 75 6.93 -9.20 -9.71
N PHE A 76 5.89 -8.48 -9.29
CA PHE A 76 5.82 -7.03 -9.30
C PHE A 76 5.99 -6.43 -7.89
N GLY A 77 6.17 -7.25 -6.85
CA GLY A 77 6.31 -6.82 -5.47
C GLY A 77 5.01 -6.72 -4.69
N THR A 78 3.89 -7.24 -5.21
CA THR A 78 2.60 -7.19 -4.54
C THR A 78 2.30 -8.51 -3.84
N ILE A 79 1.92 -8.44 -2.56
CA ILE A 79 1.45 -9.54 -1.72
C ILE A 79 0.07 -9.17 -1.19
N GLN A 80 -0.90 -10.07 -1.29
CA GLN A 80 -2.19 -9.88 -0.65
C GLN A 80 -2.15 -10.44 0.76
N VAL A 81 -2.43 -9.61 1.76
CA VAL A 81 -2.53 -10.00 3.16
C VAL A 81 -3.98 -10.29 3.51
N LEU A 82 -4.25 -11.47 4.07
CA LEU A 82 -5.59 -11.93 4.41
C LEU A 82 -5.83 -11.80 5.91
N ILE A 83 -6.75 -10.91 6.31
CA ILE A 83 -7.15 -10.71 7.70
C ILE A 83 -8.65 -11.01 7.82
N ASN A 84 -8.98 -12.17 8.39
CA ASN A 84 -10.34 -12.73 8.35
C ASN A 84 -10.83 -12.86 6.88
N ASP A 85 -11.97 -12.26 6.55
CA ASP A 85 -12.52 -12.21 5.19
C ASP A 85 -12.07 -10.97 4.40
N TYR A 86 -11.14 -10.18 4.94
CA TYR A 86 -10.64 -8.96 4.33
C TYR A 86 -9.31 -9.17 3.62
N GLN A 87 -9.14 -8.55 2.46
CA GLN A 87 -7.92 -8.58 1.66
C GLN A 87 -7.31 -7.19 1.61
N VAL A 88 -6.01 -7.09 1.87
CA VAL A 88 -5.25 -5.85 1.75
C VAL A 88 -4.08 -6.09 0.80
N GLU A 89 -3.98 -5.30 -0.26
CA GLU A 89 -2.83 -5.37 -1.15
C GLU A 89 -1.66 -4.61 -0.54
N VAL A 90 -0.54 -5.29 -0.36
CA VAL A 90 0.71 -4.73 0.16
C VAL A 90 1.75 -4.80 -0.94
N THR A 91 2.22 -3.65 -1.40
CA THR A 91 3.20 -3.56 -2.49
C THR A 91 4.53 -3.01 -1.96
N THR A 92 5.62 -3.70 -2.26
CA THR A 92 6.97 -3.20 -1.98
C THR A 92 7.26 -1.97 -2.84
N PHE A 93 7.91 -0.97 -2.25
CA PHE A 93 8.42 0.21 -2.96
C PHE A 93 9.21 -0.22 -4.18
N ARG A 94 8.86 0.33 -5.34
CA ARG A 94 9.51 -0.07 -6.60
C ARG A 94 9.65 1.08 -7.57
N ARG A 95 10.68 0.98 -8.40
CA ARG A 95 10.81 1.68 -9.67
C ARG A 95 10.25 0.79 -10.77
N GLU A 96 9.67 1.41 -11.78
CA GLU A 96 9.12 0.72 -12.94
C GLU A 96 9.97 1.03 -14.17
N GLY A 97 10.25 0.01 -14.96
CA GLY A 97 10.93 0.14 -16.25
C GLY A 97 9.97 0.55 -17.36
N GLU A 98 10.33 0.25 -18.60
CA GLU A 98 9.47 0.49 -19.76
C GLU A 98 8.17 -0.32 -19.71
N TYR A 99 7.15 0.16 -20.42
CA TYR A 99 5.84 -0.48 -20.54
C TYR A 99 5.61 -0.84 -22.00
N SER A 100 6.06 -2.03 -22.41
CA SER A 100 5.84 -2.49 -23.79
C SER A 100 4.35 -2.65 -24.14
N ASP A 101 3.49 -2.95 -23.15
CA ASP A 101 2.04 -3.12 -23.33
C ASP A 101 1.20 -1.90 -22.88
N GLY A 102 1.86 -0.83 -22.42
CA GLY A 102 1.23 0.40 -21.96
C GLY A 102 0.46 0.32 -20.64
N ARG A 103 0.43 -0.83 -19.96
CA ARG A 103 -0.29 -1.01 -18.68
C ARG A 103 0.52 -1.66 -17.57
N ARG A 104 1.44 -2.55 -17.92
CA ARG A 104 2.27 -3.30 -16.96
C ARG A 104 3.74 -2.99 -17.25
N PRO A 105 4.54 -2.71 -16.21
CA PRO A 105 5.96 -2.52 -16.42
C PRO A 105 6.60 -3.85 -16.81
N ASP A 106 7.50 -3.81 -17.79
CA ASP A 106 8.24 -4.98 -18.24
C ASP A 106 9.17 -5.51 -17.14
N ARG A 107 9.63 -4.60 -16.26
CA ARG A 107 10.49 -4.89 -15.11
C ARG A 107 10.18 -3.97 -13.94
N VAL A 108 10.37 -4.49 -12.74
CA VAL A 108 10.33 -3.71 -11.49
C VAL A 108 11.67 -3.86 -10.77
N GLU A 109 12.13 -2.77 -10.16
CA GLU A 109 13.29 -2.79 -9.26
C GLU A 109 12.85 -2.29 -7.89
N PHE A 110 13.06 -3.09 -6.85
CA PHE A 110 12.70 -2.69 -5.50
C PHE A 110 13.65 -1.62 -4.99
N THR A 111 13.08 -0.62 -4.31
CA THR A 111 13.81 0.51 -3.72
C THR A 111 13.42 0.67 -2.26
N SER A 112 14.24 1.36 -1.47
CA SER A 112 13.88 1.78 -0.11
C SER A 112 13.30 3.20 -0.06
N SER A 113 13.19 3.89 -1.20
CA SER A 113 12.73 5.27 -1.26
C SER A 113 11.25 5.35 -1.62
N LEU A 114 10.44 5.84 -0.66
CA LEU A 114 9.02 6.14 -0.92
C LEU A 114 8.84 7.14 -2.08
N SER A 115 9.71 8.16 -2.18
CA SER A 115 9.56 9.19 -3.22
C SER A 115 9.71 8.63 -4.63
N GLU A 116 10.57 7.62 -4.80
CA GLU A 116 10.75 6.93 -6.07
C GLU A 116 9.52 6.09 -6.42
N ASP A 117 8.95 5.37 -5.45
CA ASP A 117 7.71 4.61 -5.63
C ASP A 117 6.50 5.51 -5.95
N LEU A 118 6.43 6.71 -5.36
CA LEU A 118 5.34 7.65 -5.64
C LEU A 118 5.51 8.37 -6.98
N SER A 119 6.75 8.66 -7.41
CA SER A 119 7.04 9.41 -8.64
C SER A 119 6.60 8.71 -9.93
N ARG A 120 6.41 7.39 -9.91
CA ARG A 120 5.95 6.59 -11.06
C ARG A 120 4.44 6.55 -11.22
N ARG A 121 3.67 7.08 -10.27
CA ARG A 121 2.20 7.04 -10.29
C ARG A 121 1.66 7.95 -11.38
N ASP A 122 0.51 7.56 -11.92
CA ASP A 122 -0.12 8.15 -13.09
C ASP A 122 -0.59 9.61 -12.87
N PHE A 123 -1.14 9.90 -11.69
CA PHE A 123 -1.62 11.23 -11.32
C PHE A 123 -1.14 11.66 -9.95
N THR A 124 -0.87 12.96 -9.78
CA THR A 124 -0.43 13.56 -8.50
C THR A 124 -1.42 13.39 -7.35
N ILE A 125 -2.67 13.07 -7.66
CA ILE A 125 -3.74 12.85 -6.67
C ILE A 125 -3.80 11.39 -6.16
N ASN A 126 -3.07 10.45 -6.77
CA ASN A 126 -3.06 9.01 -6.46
C ASN A 126 -1.70 8.56 -5.87
#